data_AF-A0AAW6P645-F1
#
_entry.id   AF-A0AAW6P645-F1
#
_cell.length_a   1.000
_cell.length_b   1.000
_cell.length_c   1.000
_cell.angle_alpha   90.00
_cell.angle_beta   90.00
_cell.angle_gamma   90.00
#
_symmetry.space_group_name_H-M   'P 1'
#
loop_
_entity.id
_entity.type
_entity.pdbx_description
1 polymer ?
#
loop_
_entity_poly.entity_id
_entity_poly.type
_entity_poly.pdbx_seq_one_letter_code
_entity_poly.pdbx_strand_id
1 'polypeptide(L)' 'MQLHEAGEVIEVQTAHTANQKLAEGWILLAVVATGPGGDTRPWYVLGKRKKATAGSAGLRI' A
#
# COMPACT_ATOMS: atom_id res chain seq x y z
N MET A 1 -0.82 2.49 -9.49
CA MET A 1 -0.32 3.32 -8.37
C MET A 1 1.15 3.01 -8.21
N GLN A 2 2.00 4.02 -8.17
CA GLN A 2 3.44 3.91 -7.92
C GLN A 2 3.77 4.21 -6.46
N LEU A 3 4.90 3.71 -5.97
CA LEU A 3 5.27 3.76 -4.55
C LEU A 3 5.32 5.21 -3.99
N HIS A 4 5.74 6.18 -4.81
CA HIS A 4 5.82 7.59 -4.39
C HIS A 4 4.45 8.23 -4.08
N GLU A 5 3.36 7.63 -4.58
CA GLU A 5 1.98 8.04 -4.34
C GLU A 5 1.41 7.47 -3.02
N ALA A 6 2.09 6.49 -2.40
CA ALA A 6 1.68 5.88 -1.14
C ALA A 6 2.06 6.78 0.05
N GLY A 7 1.10 7.01 0.94
CA GLY A 7 1.31 7.73 2.20
C GLY A 7 1.70 6.82 3.34
N GLU A 8 1.31 5.55 3.22
CA GLU A 8 1.63 4.49 4.15
C GLU A 8 1.85 3.22 3.33
N VAL A 9 2.87 2.45 3.70
CA VAL A 9 3.20 1.15 3.07
C VAL A 9 3.35 0.14 4.20
N ILE A 10 2.71 -1.02 4.03
CA ILE A 10 2.80 -2.14 4.96
C ILE A 10 3.11 -3.42 4.19
N GLU A 11 3.71 -4.37 4.90
CA GLU A 11 3.96 -5.71 4.39
C GLU A 11 3.21 -6.72 5.27
N VAL A 12 2.51 -7.66 4.65
CA VAL A 12 1.75 -8.71 5.35
C VAL A 12 2.07 -10.08 4.80
N GLN A 13 2.13 -11.09 5.68
CA GLN A 13 2.59 -12.44 5.36
C GLN A 13 1.49 -13.39 4.83
N THR A 14 0.22 -12.98 4.87
CA THR A 14 -0.89 -13.87 4.49
C THR A 14 -1.86 -13.20 3.53
N ALA A 15 -2.40 -14.00 2.62
CA ALA A 15 -3.47 -13.57 1.73
C ALA A 15 -4.71 -13.12 2.50
N HIS A 16 -5.01 -13.74 3.65
CA HIS A 16 -6.15 -13.37 4.48
C HIS A 16 -6.03 -11.94 4.99
N THR A 17 -4.91 -11.59 5.62
CA THR A 17 -4.65 -10.23 6.11
C THR A 17 -4.58 -9.22 4.96
N ALA A 18 -3.99 -9.61 3.83
CA ALA A 18 -3.98 -8.76 2.64
C ALA A 18 -5.39 -8.42 2.17
N ASN A 19 -6.27 -9.43 2.08
CA ASN A 19 -7.66 -9.24 1.67
C ASN A 19 -8.46 -8.36 2.66
N GLN A 20 -8.22 -8.51 3.96
CA GLN A 20 -8.82 -7.61 4.96
C GLN A 20 -8.40 -6.15 4.72
N LYS A 21 -7.11 -5.90 4.44
CA LYS A 21 -6.61 -4.56 4.13
C LYS A 21 -7.14 -4.02 2.81
N LEU A 22 -7.27 -4.85 1.78
CA LEU A 22 -7.90 -4.47 0.53
C LEU A 22 -9.35 -4.01 0.75
N ALA A 23 -10.11 -4.71 1.59
CA ALA A 23 -11.46 -4.31 1.97
C ALA A 23 -11.52 -2.99 2.78
N GLU A 24 -10.47 -2.68 3.55
CA GLU A 24 -10.28 -1.39 4.23
C GLU A 24 -9.87 -0.24 3.27
N GLY A 25 -9.73 -0.51 1.97
CA GLY A 25 -9.38 0.48 0.94
C GLY A 25 -7.88 0.65 0.70
N TRP A 26 -7.05 -0.31 1.14
CA TRP A 26 -5.65 -0.39 0.73
C TRP A 26 -5.52 -0.93 -0.69
N ILE A 27 -4.36 -0.72 -1.31
CA ILE A 27 -4.09 -1.14 -2.68
C ILE A 27 -2.86 -2.06 -2.68
N LEU A 28 -2.95 -3.20 -3.36
CA LEU A 28 -1.80 -4.09 -3.56
C LEU A 28 -0.79 -3.44 -4.51
N LEU A 29 0.44 -3.29 -4.05
CA LEU A 29 1.54 -2.70 -4.81
C LEU A 29 2.46 -3.77 -5.40
N ALA A 30 2.79 -4.80 -4.61
CA ALA A 30 3.66 -5.89 -5.03
C ALA A 30 3.37 -7.17 -4.24
N VAL A 31 3.76 -8.30 -4.81
CA VAL A 31 3.87 -9.59 -4.13
C VAL A 31 5.32 -10.04 -4.24
N VAL A 32 5.97 -10.30 -3.11
CA VAL A 32 7.37 -10.68 -3.05
C VAL A 32 7.44 -12.15 -2.65
N ALA A 33 8.12 -12.97 -3.45
CA ALA A 33 8.23 -14.41 -3.22
C ALA A 33 9.14 -14.78 -2.05
N THR A 34 9.90 -13.82 -1.52
CA THR A 34 10.83 -14.05 -0.41
C THR A 34 10.81 -12.84 0.51
N GLY A 35 10.50 -13.07 1.78
CA GLY A 35 10.48 -12.05 2.81
C GLY A 35 11.82 -11.89 3.52
N PRO A 36 11.87 -10.98 4.51
CA PRO A 36 13.03 -10.79 5.37
C PRO A 36 13.48 -12.11 6.02
N GLY A 37 14.79 -12.32 6.10
CA GLY A 37 15.37 -13.51 6.73
C GLY A 37 15.25 -14.81 5.92
N GLY A 38 14.88 -14.73 4.63
CA GLY A 38 14.80 -15.90 3.75
C GLY A 38 13.48 -16.68 3.85
N ASP A 39 12.44 -16.07 4.42
CA ASP A 39 11.10 -16.67 4.43
C ASP A 39 10.59 -16.82 2.99
N THR A 40 10.36 -18.05 2.55
CA THR A 40 9.92 -18.37 1.18
C THR A 40 8.42 -18.21 0.97
N ARG A 41 7.67 -17.83 2.02
CA ARG A 41 6.25 -17.52 1.88
C ARG A 41 6.09 -16.20 1.14
N PRO A 42 5.00 -16.02 0.37
CA PRO A 42 4.75 -14.76 -0.32
C PRO A 42 4.39 -13.65 0.67
N TRP A 43 5.04 -12.50 0.53
CA TRP A 43 4.72 -11.27 1.25
C TRP A 43 3.96 -10.33 0.34
N TYR A 44 2.92 -9.70 0.87
CA TYR A 44 2.06 -8.77 0.16
C TYR A 44 2.39 -7.35 0.62
N VAL A 45 2.85 -6.51 -0.31
CA VAL A 45 3.14 -5.11 -0.06
C VAL A 45 1.92 -4.29 -0.45
N LEU A 46 1.35 -3.59 0.52
CA LEU A 46 0.12 -2.80 0.38
C LEU A 46 0.43 -1.33 0.62
N GLY A 47 -0.19 -0.47 -0.17
CA GLY A 47 -0.11 0.98 -0.03
C GLY A 47 -1.46 1.59 0.27
N LYS A 48 -1.48 2.60 1.15
CA LYS A 48 -2.61 3.51 1.29
C LYS A 48 -2.26 4.83 0.62
N ARG A 49 -3.16 5.37 -0.19
CA ARG A 49 -2.95 6.67 -0.84
C ARG A 49 -2.74 7.75 0.22
N LYS A 50 -1.81 8.67 -0.04
CA LYS A 50 -1.76 9.93 0.72
C LYS A 50 -3.14 10.55 0.64
N LYS A 51 -3.77 10.81 1.80
CA LYS A 51 -4.94 11.68 1.83
C LYS A 51 -4.44 12.99 1.22
N ALA A 52 -4.98 13.38 0.07
CA ALA A 52 -4.62 14.66 -0.52
C ALA A 52 -4.86 15.70 0.57
N THR A 53 -3.79 16.31 1.09
CA THR A 53 -3.93 17.53 1.87
C THR A 53 -4.67 18.47 0.93
N ALA A 54 -5.90 18.85 1.30
CA ALA A 54 -6.65 19.88 0.60
C ALA A 54 -5.85 21.19 0.72
N GLY A 55 -4.84 21.34 -0.12
CA GLY A 55 -4.01 22.51 -0.26
C GLY A 55 -4.42 23.20 -1.55
N SER A 56 -5.08 24.35 -1.37
CA SER A 56 -5.51 25.30 -2.40
C SER A 56 -6.82 24.98 -3.13
N ALA A 57 -7.92 25.35 -2.47
CA ALA A 57 -9.02 25.99 -3.18
C ALA A 57 -8.53 27.36 -3.68
N GLY A 58 -8.58 27.59 -4.99
CA GLY A 58 -8.57 28.92 -5.60
C GLY A 58 -7.20 29.60 -5.77
N LEU A 59 -6.68 29.57 -7.00
CA LEU A 59 -6.10 30.78 -7.59
C LEU A 59 -6.42 30.79 -9.09
N ARG A 60 -7.38 31.65 -9.46
CA ARG A 60 -7.59 32.11 -10.83
C ARG A 60 -6.48 33.11 -11.16
N ILE A 61 -5.85 32.95 -12.31
CA ILE A 61 -5.22 34.03 -13.10
C ILE A 61 -5.75 33.92 -14.52
#